data_AF-A0A353XWQ4-F1
#
_entry.id   AF-A0A353XWQ4-F1
#
_cell.length_a   1.000
_cell.length_b   1.000
_cell.length_c   1.000
_cell.angle_alpha   90.00
_cell.angle_beta   90.00
_cell.angle_gamma   90.00
#
_symmetry.space_group_name_H-M   'P 1'
#
loop_
_entity.id
_entity.type
_entity.pdbx_description
1 polymer ?
#
loop_
_entity_poly.entity_id
_entity_poly.type
_entity_poly.pdbx_seq_one_letter_code
_entity_poly.pdbx_strand_id
1 'polypeptide(L)'
;NEDAVKQVQTLGVTYRIIPIEPAFRAFLGMLEDEFSGLAEDATEENIQARCRGIILMALSNKSGRMLLTTGNKSEMSVGYATLYGDMAGGFAPIKDVPKTLVYRLSKYRNRGGEVIPERVITRPPSAELRPDQVDSDSLPDYAILDEILRRYIEQDQCVEKIIQAGYDAETVTRITRMVDNNEYKRRQAPPGVRITRRAFGRDRRYPITSGF
;
A
#
# COMPACT_ATOMS: atom_id res chain seq x y z
N ASN A 1 -0.41 18.00 -4.52
CA ASN A 1 -0.68 18.19 -3.07
C ASN A 1 -1.94 18.97 -2.70
N GLU A 2 -2.70 19.53 -3.65
CA GLU A 2 -3.89 20.36 -3.34
C GLU A 2 -4.93 19.63 -2.49
N ASP A 3 -5.25 18.37 -2.82
CA ASP A 3 -6.28 17.61 -2.10
C ASP A 3 -5.90 17.34 -0.65
N ALA A 4 -4.63 16.99 -0.40
CA ALA A 4 -4.11 16.78 0.95
C ALA A 4 -4.21 18.06 1.78
N VAL A 5 -3.85 19.22 1.20
CA VAL A 5 -3.95 20.53 1.86
C VAL A 5 -5.39 20.89 2.17
N LYS A 6 -6.32 20.69 1.22
CA LYS A 6 -7.76 20.91 1.45
C LYS A 6 -8.26 20.07 2.63
N GLN A 7 -7.93 18.77 2.65
CA GLN A 7 -8.40 17.84 3.68
C GLN A 7 -7.90 18.21 5.09
N VAL A 8 -6.61 18.53 5.25
CA VAL A 8 -6.05 18.89 6.57
C VAL A 8 -6.60 20.21 7.09
N GLN A 9 -6.89 21.17 6.19
CA GLN A 9 -7.54 22.43 6.55
C GLN A 9 -8.98 22.20 7.02
N THR A 10 -9.76 21.38 6.31
CA THR A 10 -11.12 21.00 6.74
C THR A 10 -11.14 20.30 8.09
N LEU A 11 -10.13 19.48 8.39
CA LEU A 11 -9.98 18.77 9.66
C LEU A 11 -9.42 19.63 10.79
N GLY A 12 -8.87 20.81 10.51
CA GLY A 12 -8.17 21.63 11.49
C GLY A 12 -6.92 20.97 12.07
N VAL A 13 -6.24 20.12 11.30
CA VAL A 13 -5.01 19.43 11.75
C VAL A 13 -3.75 20.15 11.26
N THR A 14 -2.71 20.15 12.11
CA THR A 14 -1.41 20.72 11.77
C THR A 14 -0.79 19.96 10.60
N TYR A 15 -0.30 20.69 9.59
CA TYR A 15 0.42 20.12 8.46
C TYR A 15 1.71 20.86 8.14
N ARG A 16 2.58 20.18 7.40
CA ARG A 16 3.85 20.69 6.86
C ARG A 16 4.07 20.07 5.48
N ILE A 17 4.72 20.82 4.59
CA ILE A 17 5.18 20.34 3.29
C ILE A 17 6.70 20.27 3.35
N ILE A 18 7.26 19.08 3.17
CA ILE A 18 8.70 18.83 3.20
C ILE A 18 9.07 18.17 1.86
N PRO A 19 9.77 18.87 0.95
CA PRO A 19 10.26 18.27 -0.29
C PRO A 19 11.28 17.18 -0.02
N ILE A 20 11.17 16.04 -0.73
CA ILE A 20 12.13 14.93 -0.63
C ILE A 20 13.25 15.00 -1.67
N GLU A 21 13.11 15.85 -2.68
CA GLU A 21 14.03 15.98 -3.81
C GLU A 21 15.50 16.07 -3.41
N PRO A 22 15.90 16.84 -2.37
CA PRO A 22 17.31 16.89 -1.97
C PRO A 22 17.85 15.54 -1.49
N ALA A 23 17.06 14.79 -0.72
CA ALA A 23 17.44 13.46 -0.24
C ALA A 23 17.47 12.45 -1.38
N PHE A 24 16.46 12.51 -2.27
CA PHE A 24 16.38 11.64 -3.44
C PHE A 24 17.61 11.80 -4.35
N ARG A 25 17.96 13.05 -4.71
CA ARG A 25 19.17 13.34 -5.51
C ARG A 25 20.45 12.89 -4.83
N ALA A 26 20.55 13.05 -3.51
CA ALA A 26 21.72 12.58 -2.78
C ALA A 26 21.88 11.05 -2.89
N PHE A 27 20.79 10.29 -2.76
CA PHE A 27 20.83 8.84 -2.95
C PHE A 27 21.16 8.44 -4.39
N LEU A 28 20.60 9.12 -5.40
CA LEU A 28 20.95 8.84 -6.79
C LEU A 28 22.43 9.13 -7.08
N GLY A 29 22.98 10.25 -6.58
CA GLY A 29 24.40 10.55 -6.72
C GLY A 29 25.31 9.56 -6.01
N MET A 30 24.88 8.99 -4.88
CA MET A 30 25.63 7.91 -4.20
C MET A 30 25.63 6.58 -4.97
N LEU A 31 24.68 6.37 -5.89
CA LEU A 31 24.47 5.12 -6.62
C LEU A 31 24.80 5.26 -8.12
N GLU A 32 25.27 6.43 -8.56
CA GLU A 32 25.45 6.77 -9.97
C GLU A 32 26.35 5.76 -10.70
N ASP A 33 27.51 5.43 -10.13
CA ASP A 33 28.46 4.48 -10.72
C ASP A 33 27.87 3.06 -10.78
N GLU A 34 27.15 2.64 -9.74
CA GLU A 34 26.54 1.30 -9.64
C GLU A 34 25.34 1.13 -10.58
N PHE A 35 24.63 2.22 -10.89
CA PHE A 35 23.48 2.22 -11.79
C PHE A 35 23.84 2.56 -13.24
N SER A 36 25.11 2.83 -13.52
CA SER A 36 25.57 3.23 -14.84
C SER A 36 25.19 2.21 -15.92
N GLY A 37 24.44 2.67 -16.93
CA GLY A 37 23.96 1.85 -18.04
C GLY A 37 22.71 1.01 -17.75
N LEU A 38 22.16 1.08 -16.54
CA LEU A 38 20.88 0.48 -16.20
C LEU A 38 19.73 1.46 -16.49
N ALA A 39 18.59 0.93 -16.91
CA ALA A 39 17.38 1.74 -17.10
C ALA A 39 16.70 1.99 -15.74
N GLU A 40 16.11 3.17 -15.56
CA GLU A 40 15.27 3.46 -14.40
C GLU A 40 14.10 2.47 -14.33
N ASP A 41 13.78 2.03 -13.11
CA ASP A 41 12.69 1.12 -12.85
C ASP A 41 12.03 1.40 -11.48
N ALA A 42 11.40 0.39 -10.87
CA ALA A 42 10.80 0.53 -9.55
C ALA A 42 11.83 0.92 -8.46
N THR A 43 13.12 0.80 -8.72
CA THR A 43 14.20 1.12 -7.79
C THR A 43 14.18 2.58 -7.40
N GLU A 44 14.13 3.50 -8.36
CA GLU A 44 14.09 4.95 -8.14
C GLU A 44 12.81 5.36 -7.40
N GLU A 45 11.66 4.79 -7.80
CA GLU A 45 10.38 4.97 -7.11
C GLU A 45 10.45 4.52 -5.64
N ASN A 46 11.09 3.37 -5.39
CA ASN A 46 11.29 2.84 -4.05
C ASN A 46 12.24 3.72 -3.21
N ILE A 47 13.26 4.36 -3.80
CA ILE A 47 14.12 5.33 -3.09
C ILE A 47 13.27 6.53 -2.64
N GLN A 48 12.39 7.06 -3.49
CA GLN A 48 11.50 8.15 -3.10
C GLN A 48 10.59 7.75 -1.92
N ALA A 49 10.01 6.54 -1.96
CA ALA A 49 9.19 6.03 -0.86
C ALA A 49 9.99 5.90 0.45
N ARG A 50 11.23 5.39 0.40
CA ARG A 50 12.13 5.29 1.57
C ARG A 50 12.56 6.64 2.11
N CYS A 51 12.80 7.64 1.25
CA CYS A 51 13.06 9.01 1.69
C CYS A 51 11.91 9.55 2.54
N ARG A 52 10.66 9.34 2.12
CA ARG A 52 9.47 9.71 2.90
C ARG A 52 9.43 8.97 4.24
N GLY A 53 9.71 7.66 4.25
CA GLY A 53 9.78 6.85 5.46
C GLY A 53 10.80 7.38 6.48
N ILE A 54 12.02 7.69 6.04
CA ILE A 54 13.09 8.25 6.90
C ILE A 54 12.64 9.58 7.51
N ILE A 55 12.08 10.50 6.72
CA ILE A 55 11.63 11.82 7.19
C ILE A 55 10.53 11.66 8.25
N LEU A 56 9.52 10.83 7.99
CA LEU A 56 8.40 10.61 8.91
C LEU A 56 8.85 9.93 10.21
N MET A 57 9.76 8.96 10.13
CA MET A 57 10.34 8.32 11.31
C MET A 57 11.21 9.28 12.12
N ALA A 58 11.97 10.17 11.48
CA ALA A 58 12.73 11.20 12.18
C ALA A 58 11.81 12.17 12.94
N LEU A 59 10.69 12.57 12.34
CA LEU A 59 9.67 13.39 12.99
C LEU A 59 9.00 12.65 14.16
N SER A 60 8.67 11.38 13.99
CA SER A 60 8.17 10.49 15.05
C SER A 60 9.13 10.46 16.24
N ASN A 61 10.41 10.19 15.98
CA ASN A 61 11.45 10.13 17.02
C ASN A 61 11.60 11.46 17.78
N LYS A 62 11.59 12.59 17.07
CA LYS A 62 11.79 13.91 17.71
C LYS A 62 10.56 14.40 18.47
N SER A 63 9.37 14.00 18.05
CA SER A 63 8.10 14.45 18.65
C SER A 63 7.51 13.47 19.67
N GLY A 64 8.00 12.23 19.72
CA GLY A 64 7.42 11.15 20.53
C GLY A 64 6.07 10.64 20.03
N ARG A 65 5.64 11.04 18.83
CA ARG A 65 4.35 10.64 18.24
C ARG A 65 4.50 9.36 17.44
N MET A 66 3.52 8.47 17.51
CA MET A 66 3.50 7.25 16.71
C MET A 66 3.19 7.55 15.23
N LEU A 67 4.04 7.06 14.32
CA LEU A 67 3.77 7.09 12.89
C LEU A 67 2.72 6.04 12.51
N LEU A 68 1.64 6.48 11.89
CA LEU A 68 0.60 5.62 11.33
C LEU A 68 0.88 5.34 9.85
N THR A 69 0.89 4.08 9.45
CA THR A 69 0.99 3.69 8.04
C THR A 69 -0.39 3.57 7.40
N THR A 70 -0.44 3.71 6.08
CA THR A 70 -1.70 3.80 5.31
C THR A 70 -1.90 2.67 4.31
N GLY A 71 -1.08 1.62 4.36
CA GLY A 71 -1.25 0.44 3.53
C GLY A 71 -2.54 -0.31 3.85
N ASN A 72 -3.36 -0.58 2.84
CA ASN A 72 -4.62 -1.32 2.99
C ASN A 72 -4.46 -2.83 2.73
N LYS A 73 -5.50 -3.62 2.99
CA LYS A 73 -5.42 -5.08 2.88
C LYS A 73 -5.04 -5.55 1.49
N SER A 74 -5.57 -4.91 0.45
CA SER A 74 -5.37 -5.30 -0.95
C SER A 74 -3.91 -5.10 -1.36
N GLU A 75 -3.35 -3.93 -1.07
CA GLU A 75 -1.94 -3.58 -1.32
C GLU A 75 -1.00 -4.51 -0.56
N MET A 76 -1.24 -4.69 0.75
CA MET A 76 -0.43 -5.56 1.61
C MET A 76 -0.51 -7.03 1.20
N SER A 77 -1.63 -7.47 0.64
CA SER A 77 -1.81 -8.85 0.19
C SER A 77 -0.85 -9.17 -0.94
N VAL A 78 -0.83 -8.34 -1.99
CA VAL A 78 -0.02 -8.58 -3.19
C VAL A 78 1.37 -7.94 -3.13
N GLY A 79 1.70 -7.30 -2.00
CA GLY A 79 2.98 -6.64 -1.78
C GLY A 79 3.21 -5.40 -2.63
N TYR A 80 2.11 -4.73 -3.02
CA TYR A 80 2.14 -3.43 -3.70
C TYR A 80 2.46 -2.34 -2.67
N ALA A 81 3.71 -2.39 -2.20
CA ALA A 81 4.24 -1.60 -1.09
C ALA A 81 5.77 -1.64 -1.12
N THR A 82 6.38 -0.54 -0.71
CA THR A 82 7.82 -0.43 -0.56
C THR A 82 8.20 -0.74 0.89
N LEU A 83 8.99 -1.82 1.06
CA LEU A 83 9.56 -2.14 2.36
C LEU A 83 10.42 -0.98 2.85
N TYR A 84 10.15 -0.55 4.09
CA TYR A 84 10.75 0.64 4.73
C TYR A 84 10.43 1.99 4.07
N GLY A 85 9.53 2.00 3.09
CA GLY A 85 8.91 3.20 2.54
C GLY A 85 7.57 3.47 3.21
N ASP A 86 6.47 3.28 2.47
CA ASP A 86 5.09 3.40 2.99
C ASP A 86 4.78 2.43 4.13
N MET A 87 5.55 1.36 4.29
CA MET A 87 5.46 0.41 5.39
C MET A 87 6.13 0.89 6.68
N ALA A 88 6.91 1.98 6.66
CA ALA A 88 7.61 2.49 7.83
C ALA A 88 6.62 3.15 8.81
N GLY A 89 6.41 2.54 9.97
CA GLY A 89 5.61 3.12 11.05
C GLY A 89 5.37 2.16 12.20
N GLY A 90 4.66 2.65 13.23
CA GLY A 90 4.39 1.90 14.45
C GLY A 90 3.03 1.19 14.47
N PHE A 91 2.06 1.65 13.67
CA PHE A 91 0.72 1.07 13.62
C PHE A 91 0.05 1.29 12.28
N ALA A 92 -0.74 0.32 11.82
CA ALA A 92 -1.43 0.32 10.52
C ALA A 92 -2.95 0.21 10.71
N PRO A 93 -3.68 1.34 10.86
CA PRO A 93 -5.11 1.33 11.18
C PRO A 93 -5.98 0.60 10.16
N ILE A 94 -5.60 0.66 8.88
CA ILE A 94 -6.39 0.12 7.76
C ILE A 94 -5.77 -1.13 7.11
N LYS A 95 -4.81 -1.79 7.78
CA LYS A 95 -4.09 -2.98 7.27
C LYS A 95 -5.00 -4.13 6.85
N ASP A 96 -6.16 -4.28 7.51
CA ASP A 96 -7.13 -5.34 7.22
C ASP A 96 -8.40 -4.80 6.54
N VAL A 97 -8.36 -3.61 5.95
CA VAL A 97 -9.45 -3.01 5.18
C VAL A 97 -9.18 -3.21 3.68
N PRO A 98 -10.00 -3.97 2.93
CA PRO A 98 -9.87 -4.05 1.47
C PRO A 98 -10.07 -2.69 0.80
N LYS A 99 -9.42 -2.43 -0.35
CA LYS A 99 -9.49 -1.14 -1.06
C LYS A 99 -10.92 -0.75 -1.37
N THR A 100 -11.75 -1.69 -1.84
CA THR A 100 -13.18 -1.46 -2.09
C THR A 100 -13.92 -0.99 -0.83
N LEU A 101 -13.55 -1.50 0.35
CA LEU A 101 -14.09 -1.06 1.63
C LEU A 101 -13.54 0.30 2.06
N VAL A 102 -12.28 0.63 1.76
CA VAL A 102 -11.72 1.98 1.99
C VAL A 102 -12.59 3.03 1.29
N TYR A 103 -12.91 2.85 0.00
CA TYR A 103 -13.79 3.77 -0.73
C TYR A 103 -15.18 3.90 -0.10
N ARG A 104 -15.78 2.77 0.32
CA ARG A 104 -17.09 2.77 0.99
C ARG A 104 -17.05 3.50 2.33
N LEU A 105 -15.99 3.31 3.12
CA LEU A 105 -15.79 3.96 4.40
C LEU A 105 -15.56 5.46 4.24
N SER A 106 -14.82 5.88 3.21
CA SER A 106 -14.65 7.31 2.88
C SER A 106 -15.98 7.97 2.56
N LYS A 107 -16.80 7.34 1.69
CA LYS A 107 -18.15 7.83 1.37
C LYS A 107 -19.06 7.85 2.59
N TYR A 108 -19.00 6.82 3.44
CA TYR A 108 -19.74 6.76 4.69
C TYR A 108 -19.34 7.90 5.63
N ARG A 109 -18.04 8.15 5.83
CA ARG A 109 -17.53 9.22 6.69
C ARG A 109 -17.99 10.61 6.21
N ASN A 110 -18.06 10.82 4.90
CA ASN A 110 -18.51 12.09 4.33
C ASN A 110 -20.02 12.37 4.49
N ARG A 111 -20.84 11.36 4.89
CA ARG A 111 -22.26 11.61 5.21
C ARG A 111 -22.46 12.56 6.38
N GLY A 112 -21.48 12.65 7.28
CA GLY A 112 -21.46 13.60 8.40
C GLY A 112 -20.82 14.95 8.07
N GLY A 113 -20.59 15.24 6.79
CA GLY A 113 -19.88 16.43 6.29
C GLY A 113 -18.69 16.05 5.42
N GLU A 114 -18.50 16.76 4.30
CA GLU A 114 -17.39 16.54 3.34
C GLU A 114 -16.06 16.87 4.01
N VAL A 115 -15.40 15.84 4.52
CA VAL A 115 -14.08 15.95 5.16
C VAL A 115 -13.00 15.39 4.26
N ILE A 116 -13.30 14.33 3.52
CA ILE A 116 -12.43 13.79 2.47
C ILE A 116 -12.85 14.45 1.16
N PRO A 117 -11.98 15.20 0.45
CA PRO A 117 -12.37 15.83 -0.80
C PRO A 117 -12.89 14.81 -1.82
N GLU A 118 -13.99 15.11 -2.51
CA GLU A 118 -14.60 14.15 -3.45
C GLU A 118 -13.64 13.70 -4.55
N ARG A 119 -12.74 14.58 -5.00
CA ARG A 119 -11.69 14.24 -5.99
C ARG A 119 -10.79 13.11 -5.52
N VAL A 120 -10.51 12.98 -4.22
CA VAL A 120 -9.69 11.88 -3.67
C VAL A 120 -10.42 10.54 -3.82
N ILE A 121 -11.75 10.54 -3.80
CA ILE A 121 -12.60 9.35 -3.90
C ILE A 121 -12.83 8.96 -5.37
N THR A 122 -12.91 9.93 -6.28
CA THR A 122 -13.28 9.68 -7.69
C THR A 122 -12.10 9.57 -8.64
N ARG A 123 -10.93 10.11 -8.29
CA ARG A 123 -9.72 9.97 -9.11
C ARG A 123 -9.23 8.52 -9.17
N PRO A 124 -8.57 8.11 -10.28
CA PRO A 124 -7.90 6.81 -10.33
C PRO A 124 -6.89 6.64 -9.19
N PRO A 125 -6.77 5.44 -8.61
CA PRO A 125 -5.79 5.17 -7.57
C PRO A 125 -4.35 5.20 -8.14
N SER A 126 -3.43 5.77 -7.37
CA SER A 126 -2.02 5.97 -7.75
C SER A 126 -1.14 6.10 -6.51
N ALA A 127 0.13 5.68 -6.62
CA ALA A 127 1.19 5.92 -5.63
C ALA A 127 1.91 7.28 -5.82
N GLU A 128 1.66 7.97 -6.93
CA GLU A 128 2.24 9.29 -7.27
C GLU A 128 3.80 9.32 -7.18
N LEU A 129 4.47 8.23 -7.59
CA LEU A 129 5.95 8.11 -7.58
C LEU A 129 6.59 8.47 -8.93
N ARG A 130 5.82 8.38 -10.02
CA ARG A 130 6.21 8.82 -11.36
C ARG A 130 5.03 9.54 -12.06
N PRO A 131 5.28 10.34 -13.11
CA PRO A 131 4.21 10.99 -13.88
C PRO A 131 3.18 9.98 -14.41
N ASP A 132 1.91 10.36 -14.36
CA ASP A 132 0.76 9.61 -14.90
C ASP A 132 0.60 8.16 -14.39
N GLN A 133 1.27 7.81 -13.28
CA GLN A 133 1.17 6.49 -12.66
C GLN A 133 -0.26 6.17 -12.24
N VAL A 134 -0.74 4.97 -12.58
CA VAL A 134 -1.99 4.42 -12.05
C VAL A 134 -1.78 2.99 -11.57
N ASP A 135 -2.48 2.58 -10.51
CA ASP A 135 -2.30 1.23 -9.94
C ASP A 135 -2.65 0.13 -10.97
N SER A 136 -3.54 0.43 -11.93
CA SER A 136 -3.93 -0.48 -13.01
C SER A 136 -2.80 -0.83 -13.97
N ASP A 137 -1.66 -0.13 -13.91
CA ASP A 137 -0.44 -0.50 -14.64
C ASP A 137 0.11 -1.86 -14.18
N SER A 138 -0.18 -2.27 -12.94
CA SER A 138 0.39 -3.47 -12.31
C SER A 138 -0.64 -4.41 -11.70
N LEU A 139 -1.82 -3.90 -11.34
CA LEU A 139 -2.88 -4.64 -10.65
C LEU A 139 -4.16 -4.68 -11.49
N PRO A 140 -4.99 -5.73 -11.36
CA PRO A 140 -6.34 -5.68 -11.91
C PRO A 140 -7.19 -4.69 -11.11
N ASP A 141 -8.40 -4.40 -11.59
CA ASP A 141 -9.37 -3.59 -10.86
C ASP A 141 -9.55 -4.12 -9.42
N TYR A 142 -9.61 -3.21 -8.46
CA TYR A 142 -9.69 -3.55 -7.05
C TYR A 142 -10.93 -4.39 -6.70
N ALA A 143 -12.04 -4.27 -7.43
CA ALA A 143 -13.21 -5.13 -7.24
C ALA A 143 -12.92 -6.59 -7.57
N ILE A 144 -12.12 -6.85 -8.61
CA ILE A 144 -11.67 -8.19 -9.00
C ILE A 144 -10.60 -8.67 -8.02
N LEU A 145 -9.61 -7.82 -7.73
CA LEU A 145 -8.51 -8.14 -6.83
C LEU A 145 -9.02 -8.52 -5.43
N ASP A 146 -9.86 -7.67 -4.82
CA ASP A 146 -10.36 -7.88 -3.47
C ASP A 146 -11.17 -9.19 -3.35
N GLU A 147 -11.90 -9.55 -4.39
CA GLU A 147 -12.71 -10.77 -4.40
C GLU A 147 -11.85 -12.04 -4.56
N ILE A 148 -10.83 -12.00 -5.41
CA ILE A 148 -9.84 -13.08 -5.51
C ILE A 148 -9.10 -13.23 -4.17
N LEU A 149 -8.66 -12.13 -3.56
CA LEU A 149 -7.98 -12.12 -2.27
C LEU A 149 -8.88 -12.66 -1.15
N ARG A 150 -10.16 -12.28 -1.14
CA ARG A 150 -11.14 -12.79 -0.16
C ARG A 150 -11.29 -14.31 -0.28
N ARG A 151 -11.37 -14.84 -1.50
CA ARG A 151 -11.48 -16.30 -1.74
C ARG A 151 -10.21 -17.03 -1.36
N TYR A 152 -9.05 -16.52 -1.76
CA TYR A 152 -7.76 -17.16 -1.52
C TYR A 152 -7.37 -17.11 -0.04
N ILE A 153 -7.46 -15.93 0.58
CA ILE A 153 -6.97 -15.72 1.94
C ILE A 153 -8.03 -16.06 2.98
N GLU A 154 -9.23 -15.48 2.86
CA GLU A 154 -10.24 -15.59 3.92
C GLU A 154 -11.08 -16.87 3.84
N GLN A 155 -11.28 -17.40 2.63
CA GLN A 155 -12.04 -18.64 2.41
C GLN A 155 -11.17 -19.86 2.14
N ASP A 156 -9.84 -19.71 2.11
CA ASP A 156 -8.88 -20.81 1.92
C ASP A 156 -9.13 -21.63 0.64
N GLN A 157 -9.63 -20.98 -0.42
CA GLN A 157 -9.92 -21.65 -1.69
C GLN A 157 -8.63 -21.86 -2.48
N CYS A 158 -8.46 -23.04 -3.08
CA CYS A 158 -7.39 -23.30 -4.03
C CYS A 158 -7.62 -22.53 -5.34
N VAL A 159 -6.55 -22.36 -6.13
CA VAL A 159 -6.55 -21.64 -7.41
C VAL A 159 -7.64 -22.16 -8.35
N GLU A 160 -7.77 -23.49 -8.46
CA GLU A 160 -8.74 -24.15 -9.35
C GLU A 160 -10.18 -23.77 -8.99
N LYS A 161 -10.50 -23.67 -7.70
CA LYS A 161 -11.83 -23.32 -7.22
C LYS A 161 -12.17 -21.86 -7.48
N ILE A 162 -11.17 -20.97 -7.44
CA ILE A 162 -11.35 -19.56 -7.80
C ILE A 162 -11.58 -19.44 -9.32
N ILE A 163 -10.82 -20.16 -10.14
CA ILE A 163 -11.02 -20.19 -11.60
C ILE A 163 -12.41 -20.73 -11.96
N GLN A 164 -12.85 -21.82 -11.33
CA GLN A 164 -14.19 -22.39 -11.51
C GLN A 164 -15.31 -21.42 -11.11
N ALA A 165 -15.03 -20.43 -10.25
CA ALA A 165 -15.97 -19.38 -9.90
C ALA A 165 -16.08 -18.27 -10.95
N GLY A 166 -15.37 -18.38 -12.08
CA GLY A 166 -15.47 -17.49 -13.24
C GLY A 166 -14.39 -16.41 -13.33
N TYR A 167 -13.34 -16.47 -12.51
CA TYR A 167 -12.20 -15.54 -12.60
C TYR A 167 -11.17 -16.04 -13.60
N ASP A 168 -10.55 -15.10 -14.33
CA ASP A 168 -9.52 -15.39 -15.31
C ASP A 168 -8.32 -16.13 -14.70
N ALA A 169 -7.87 -17.21 -15.37
CA ALA A 169 -6.88 -18.12 -14.84
C ALA A 169 -5.49 -17.49 -14.69
N GLU A 170 -5.09 -16.66 -15.65
CA GLU A 170 -3.81 -15.95 -15.62
C GLU A 170 -3.80 -14.94 -14.45
N THR A 171 -4.89 -14.17 -14.31
CA THR A 171 -5.07 -13.20 -13.24
C THR A 171 -5.04 -13.84 -11.86
N VAL A 172 -5.79 -14.94 -11.66
CA VAL A 172 -5.82 -15.66 -10.37
C VAL A 172 -4.43 -16.18 -10.02
N THR A 173 -3.75 -16.85 -10.97
CA THR A 173 -2.42 -17.42 -10.76
C THR A 173 -1.39 -16.34 -10.45
N ARG A 174 -1.45 -15.20 -11.13
CA ARG A 174 -0.57 -14.07 -10.88
C ARG A 174 -0.78 -13.50 -9.48
N ILE A 175 -2.03 -13.25 -9.08
CA ILE A 175 -2.35 -12.68 -7.76
C ILE A 175 -1.91 -13.62 -6.64
N THR A 176 -2.20 -14.92 -6.74
CA THR A 176 -1.84 -15.89 -5.69
C THR A 176 -0.33 -15.99 -5.52
N ARG A 177 0.43 -16.03 -6.62
CA ARG A 177 1.90 -15.93 -6.59
C ARG A 177 2.40 -14.63 -5.96
N MET A 178 1.78 -13.49 -6.29
CA MET A 178 2.12 -12.21 -5.66
C MET A 178 1.85 -12.25 -4.16
N VAL A 179 0.75 -12.88 -3.73
CA VAL A 179 0.49 -13.06 -2.30
C VAL A 179 1.63 -13.84 -1.67
N ASP A 180 1.98 -15.02 -2.18
CA ASP A 180 2.92 -15.89 -1.50
C ASP A 180 4.36 -15.34 -1.51
N ASN A 181 4.80 -14.74 -2.62
CA ASN A 181 6.14 -14.13 -2.73
C ASN A 181 6.35 -12.93 -1.81
N ASN A 182 5.29 -12.25 -1.38
CA ASN A 182 5.38 -11.04 -0.55
C ASN A 182 5.19 -11.29 0.96
N GLU A 183 5.26 -12.55 1.41
CA GLU A 183 5.18 -12.89 2.83
C GLU A 183 6.27 -12.21 3.67
N TYR A 184 7.49 -12.06 3.12
CA TYR A 184 8.59 -11.39 3.82
C TYR A 184 8.28 -9.91 4.15
N LYS A 185 7.58 -9.20 3.25
CA LYS A 185 7.14 -7.81 3.51
C LYS A 185 6.12 -7.78 4.64
N ARG A 186 5.12 -8.67 4.59
CA ARG A 186 4.03 -8.72 5.58
C ARG A 186 4.51 -9.03 6.99
N ARG A 187 5.56 -9.83 7.14
CA ARG A 187 6.18 -10.13 8.45
C ARG A 187 6.83 -8.91 9.11
N GLN A 188 7.18 -7.90 8.32
CA GLN A 188 7.79 -6.65 8.81
C GLN A 188 6.79 -5.49 8.87
N ALA A 189 5.56 -5.70 8.38
CA ALA A 189 4.53 -4.69 8.45
C ALA A 189 4.12 -4.43 9.91
N PRO A 190 3.86 -3.15 10.29
CA PRO A 190 3.44 -2.83 11.64
C PRO A 190 2.17 -3.57 12.06
N PRO A 191 1.92 -3.68 13.39
CA PRO A 191 0.66 -4.22 13.90
C PRO A 191 -0.52 -3.35 13.42
N GLY A 192 -1.69 -3.95 13.30
CA GLY A 192 -2.90 -3.29 12.85
C GLY A 192 -4.15 -3.96 13.39
N VAL A 193 -5.30 -3.35 13.12
CA VAL A 193 -6.61 -3.88 13.54
C VAL A 193 -7.07 -4.97 12.57
N ARG A 194 -7.57 -6.08 13.11
CA ARG A 194 -8.30 -7.10 12.33
C ARG A 194 -9.78 -6.73 12.30
N ILE A 195 -10.36 -6.72 11.09
CA ILE A 195 -11.79 -6.52 10.88
C ILE A 195 -12.43 -7.63 10.04
N THR A 196 -11.63 -8.50 9.43
CA THR A 196 -12.08 -9.61 8.58
C THR A 196 -11.97 -10.96 9.27
N ARG A 197 -12.51 -12.01 8.63
CA ARG A 197 -12.47 -13.38 9.17
C ARG A 197 -11.05 -13.92 9.27
N ARG A 198 -10.15 -13.57 8.36
CA ARG A 198 -8.74 -13.96 8.39
C ARG A 198 -7.86 -12.77 7.99
N ALA A 199 -7.10 -12.26 8.95
CA ALA A 199 -6.11 -11.21 8.76
C ALA A 199 -4.70 -11.79 8.59
N PHE A 200 -3.82 -11.02 7.97
CA PHE A 200 -2.38 -11.32 7.98
C PHE A 200 -1.79 -11.10 9.38
N GLY A 201 -1.01 -12.07 9.87
CA GLY A 201 -0.43 -12.05 11.21
C GLY A 201 -0.73 -13.35 11.96
N ARG A 202 -1.45 -13.26 13.09
CA ARG A 202 -1.73 -14.45 13.93
C ARG A 202 -2.59 -15.51 13.24
N ASP A 203 -3.49 -15.10 12.34
CA ASP A 203 -4.50 -15.98 11.71
C ASP A 203 -4.04 -16.62 10.40
N ARG A 204 -2.95 -16.13 9.78
CA ARG A 204 -2.33 -16.74 8.59
C ARG A 204 -0.81 -16.76 8.78
N ARG A 205 -0.26 -17.95 9.01
CA ARG A 205 1.17 -18.19 9.24
C ARG A 205 1.74 -19.02 8.11
N TYR A 206 2.37 -18.38 7.15
CA TYR A 206 3.03 -19.03 6.03
C TYR A 206 4.55 -18.88 6.14
N PRO A 207 5.34 -19.85 5.63
CA PRO A 207 6.78 -19.69 5.56
C PRO A 207 7.14 -18.56 4.59
N ILE A 208 8.26 -17.87 4.85
CA ILE A 208 8.82 -16.89 3.90
C ILE A 208 9.39 -17.63 2.68
N THR A 209 10.19 -18.66 2.93
CA THR A 209 10.75 -19.53 1.90
C THR A 209 9.75 -20.63 1.58
N SER A 210 9.09 -20.52 0.42
CA SER A 210 8.14 -21.51 -0.09
C SER A 210 8.44 -21.79 -1.56
N GLY A 211 8.39 -23.06 -1.96
CA GLY A 211 8.47 -23.49 -3.36
C GLY A 211 7.18 -24.17 -3.85
N PHE A 212 6.10 -24.06 -3.06
CA PHE A 212 4.76 -24.57 -3.35
C PHE A 212 3.98 -23.62 -4.26
#